data_AF-A0A7C0VU07-F1
#
_entry.id   AF-A0A7C0VU07-F1
#
_cell.length_a   1.000
_cell.length_b   1.000
_cell.length_c   1.000
_cell.angle_alpha   90.00
_cell.angle_beta   90.00
_cell.angle_gamma   90.00
#
_symmetry.space_group_name_H-M   'P 1'
#
loop_
_entity.id
_entity.type
_entity.pdbx_description
1 polymer ?
#
loop_
_entity_poly.entity_id
_entity_poly.type
_entity_poly.pdbx_seq_one_letter_code
_entity_poly.pdbx_strand_id
1 'polypeptide(L)'
;KAGVDVVIATDNQMGIIMEKENVSIVFVGADRITIKGYVANKIGTYPLALVAKEHGVPFYPVAPISTIDPESKTGEDIEIERRPSSEVLYISGIRIAPEGVDAIYYAFDVTPPKFITGIITERGILYPPFEKSIRNALRGLNE
;
A
#
# COMPACT_ATOMS: atom_id res chain seq x y z
N LYS A 1 -3.60 23.36 -3.57
CA LYS A 1 -3.51 22.72 -4.90
C LYS A 1 -2.10 22.98 -5.44
N ALA A 2 -1.45 21.99 -6.06
CA ALA A 2 -0.03 22.05 -6.44
C ALA A 2 0.24 22.20 -7.96
N GLY A 3 -0.80 22.25 -8.81
CA GLY A 3 -0.64 22.41 -10.26
C GLY A 3 -0.13 21.16 -10.99
N VAL A 4 -0.35 19.97 -10.41
CA VAL A 4 -0.03 18.67 -11.01
C VAL A 4 -1.23 18.17 -11.78
N ASP A 5 -1.00 17.62 -12.97
CA ASP A 5 -2.04 16.96 -13.76
C ASP A 5 -2.50 15.68 -13.07
N VAL A 6 -3.80 15.57 -12.82
CA VAL A 6 -4.40 14.47 -12.06
C VAL A 6 -5.62 13.95 -12.80
N VAL A 7 -5.65 12.63 -12.99
CA VAL A 7 -6.82 11.90 -13.46
C VAL A 7 -7.30 11.00 -12.32
N ILE A 8 -8.60 11.00 -12.04
CA ILE A 8 -9.23 10.15 -11.03
C ILE A 8 -9.86 8.94 -11.71
N ALA A 9 -9.63 7.77 -11.16
CA ALA A 9 -10.25 6.51 -11.57
C ALA A 9 -10.87 5.81 -10.37
N THR A 10 -11.82 4.91 -10.62
CA THR A 10 -12.33 4.01 -9.58
C THR A 10 -11.41 2.81 -9.43
N ASP A 11 -11.31 2.25 -8.21
CA ASP A 11 -10.34 1.20 -7.88
C ASP A 11 -10.46 -0.03 -8.80
N ASN A 12 -11.68 -0.39 -9.19
CA ASN A 12 -11.95 -1.52 -10.07
C ASN A 12 -11.42 -1.35 -11.52
N GLN A 13 -10.90 -0.18 -11.89
CA GLN A 13 -10.28 0.08 -13.18
C GLN A 13 -8.77 -0.23 -13.20
N MET A 14 -8.15 -0.57 -12.07
CA MET A 14 -6.69 -0.74 -11.99
C MET A 14 -6.12 -1.69 -13.06
N GLY A 15 -6.83 -2.77 -13.41
CA GLY A 15 -6.41 -3.71 -14.46
C GLY A 15 -6.38 -3.08 -15.85
N ILE A 16 -7.49 -2.47 -16.28
CA ILE A 16 -7.56 -1.85 -17.61
C ILE A 16 -6.66 -0.62 -17.71
N ILE A 17 -6.45 0.11 -16.61
CA ILE A 17 -5.53 1.25 -16.56
C ILE A 17 -4.10 0.78 -16.79
N MET A 18 -3.67 -0.29 -16.12
CA MET A 18 -2.35 -0.87 -16.32
C MET A 18 -2.16 -1.40 -17.75
N GLU A 19 -3.23 -1.86 -18.39
CA GLU A 19 -3.21 -2.36 -19.78
C GLU A 19 -3.21 -1.23 -20.84
N LYS A 20 -3.96 -0.15 -20.62
CA LYS A 20 -4.29 0.84 -21.67
C LYS A 20 -3.62 2.20 -21.49
N GLU A 21 -3.30 2.59 -20.26
CA GLU A 21 -2.89 3.98 -19.95
C GLU A 21 -1.36 4.14 -19.81
N ASN A 22 -0.56 3.18 -20.30
CA ASN A 22 0.91 3.22 -20.28
C ASN A 22 1.52 3.55 -18.90
N VAL A 23 0.97 2.94 -17.83
CA VAL A 23 1.47 3.15 -16.47
C VAL A 23 2.93 2.70 -16.35
N SER A 24 3.81 3.62 -15.97
CA SER A 24 5.25 3.36 -15.89
C SER A 24 5.72 2.97 -14.49
N ILE A 25 4.98 3.38 -13.44
CA ILE A 25 5.36 3.18 -12.05
C ILE A 25 4.14 3.35 -11.13
N VAL A 26 4.12 2.61 -10.02
CA VAL A 26 3.16 2.81 -8.93
C VAL A 26 3.85 3.32 -7.69
N PHE A 27 3.32 4.41 -7.13
CA PHE A 27 3.68 4.90 -5.81
C PHE A 27 2.48 4.81 -4.87
N VAL A 28 2.73 4.33 -3.66
CA VAL A 28 1.75 4.30 -2.56
C VAL A 28 2.40 4.79 -1.27
N GLY A 29 1.60 5.16 -0.29
CA GLY A 29 2.09 5.35 1.09
C GLY A 29 2.31 4.04 1.82
N ALA A 30 2.58 4.14 3.11
CA ALA A 30 2.49 3.03 4.05
C ALA A 30 2.08 3.53 5.42
N ASP A 31 1.28 2.73 6.13
CA ASP A 31 0.93 2.94 7.54
C ASP A 31 1.91 2.22 8.46
N ARG A 32 2.41 1.05 8.05
CA ARG A 32 3.43 0.28 8.77
C ARG A 32 4.25 -0.59 7.83
N ILE A 33 5.55 -0.68 8.09
CA ILE A 33 6.47 -1.54 7.32
C ILE A 33 7.22 -2.45 8.29
N THR A 34 7.19 -3.76 8.08
CA THR A 34 7.90 -4.71 8.95
C THR A 34 9.39 -4.80 8.61
N ILE A 35 10.19 -5.38 9.51
CA ILE A 35 11.62 -5.60 9.27
C ILE A 35 11.91 -6.48 8.04
N LYS A 36 10.96 -7.33 7.59
CA LYS A 36 11.11 -8.13 6.36
C LYS A 36 10.48 -7.49 5.12
N GLY A 37 10.01 -6.25 5.23
CA GLY A 37 9.45 -5.48 4.10
C GLY A 37 8.02 -5.85 3.76
N TYR A 38 7.22 -6.39 4.69
CA TYR A 38 5.77 -6.41 4.52
C TYR A 38 5.24 -5.00 4.73
N VAL A 39 4.35 -4.54 3.86
CA VAL A 39 3.83 -3.17 3.91
C VAL A 39 2.33 -3.22 4.16
N ALA A 40 1.90 -2.72 5.31
CA ALA A 40 0.50 -2.43 5.56
C ALA A 40 0.17 -1.01 5.10
N ASN A 41 -0.88 -0.89 4.29
CA ASN A 41 -1.38 0.38 3.77
C ASN A 41 -2.89 0.26 3.51
N LYS A 42 -3.54 1.37 3.12
CA LYS A 42 -4.97 1.43 2.79
C LYS A 42 -5.41 0.23 1.92
N ILE A 43 -6.55 -0.36 2.28
CA ILE A 43 -7.17 -1.47 1.53
C ILE A 43 -7.22 -1.16 0.03
N GLY A 44 -6.80 -2.12 -0.79
CA GLY A 44 -6.62 -1.96 -2.24
C GLY A 44 -5.14 -1.90 -2.66
N THR A 45 -4.22 -1.67 -1.72
CA THR A 45 -2.77 -1.63 -2.00
C THR A 45 -2.25 -2.99 -2.45
N TYR A 46 -2.63 -4.08 -1.78
CA TYR A 46 -2.20 -5.42 -2.16
C TYR A 46 -2.72 -5.86 -3.54
N PRO A 47 -4.02 -5.71 -3.87
CA PRO A 47 -4.52 -5.91 -5.24
C PRO A 47 -3.79 -5.07 -6.28
N LEU A 48 -3.52 -3.79 -6.00
CA LEU A 48 -2.76 -2.93 -6.91
C LEU A 48 -1.34 -3.46 -7.16
N ALA A 49 -0.66 -3.96 -6.12
CA ALA A 49 0.66 -4.57 -6.24
C ALA A 49 0.64 -5.88 -7.04
N LEU A 50 -0.43 -6.67 -6.95
CA LEU A 50 -0.64 -7.86 -7.78
C LEU A 50 -0.74 -7.48 -9.26
N VAL A 51 -1.62 -6.53 -9.59
CA VAL A 51 -1.81 -6.07 -10.97
C VAL A 51 -0.54 -5.42 -11.52
N ALA A 52 0.12 -4.56 -10.74
CA ALA A 52 1.38 -3.96 -11.14
C ALA A 52 2.43 -5.03 -11.51
N LYS A 53 2.56 -6.08 -10.68
CA LYS A 53 3.48 -7.18 -10.96
C LYS A 53 3.13 -7.95 -12.23
N GLU A 54 1.85 -8.26 -12.44
CA GLU A 54 1.39 -8.98 -13.65
C GLU A 54 1.72 -8.21 -14.93
N HIS A 55 1.63 -6.88 -14.89
CA HIS A 55 1.94 -6.01 -16.02
C HIS A 55 3.42 -5.56 -16.10
N GLY A 56 4.29 -6.07 -15.21
CA GLY A 56 5.71 -5.70 -15.18
C GLY A 56 5.97 -4.25 -14.76
N VAL A 57 5.01 -3.61 -14.09
CA VAL A 57 5.10 -2.22 -13.60
C VAL A 57 5.75 -2.22 -12.21
N PRO A 58 6.81 -1.42 -11.98
CA PRO A 58 7.47 -1.36 -10.69
C PRO A 58 6.59 -0.69 -9.62
N PHE A 59 6.63 -1.22 -8.41
CA PHE A 59 5.77 -0.85 -7.29
C PHE A 59 6.60 -0.39 -6.09
N TYR A 60 6.40 0.86 -5.67
CA TYR A 60 7.19 1.53 -4.63
C TYR A 60 6.31 2.14 -3.54
N PRO A 61 6.30 1.54 -2.34
CA PRO A 61 5.90 2.22 -1.12
C PRO A 61 6.87 3.36 -0.80
N VAL A 62 6.32 4.54 -0.49
CA VAL A 62 7.03 5.75 -0.12
C VAL A 62 6.66 6.10 1.31
N ALA A 63 7.58 5.93 2.24
CA ALA A 63 7.32 6.16 3.66
C ALA A 63 8.61 6.54 4.41
N PRO A 64 8.51 7.39 5.45
CA PRO A 64 9.67 7.71 6.27
C PRO A 64 10.15 6.49 7.08
N ILE A 65 11.41 6.49 7.50
CA ILE A 65 11.97 5.43 8.36
C ILE A 65 11.15 5.24 9.65
N SER A 66 10.50 6.30 10.15
CA SER A 66 9.61 6.23 11.32
C SER A 66 8.39 5.32 11.14
N THR A 67 8.01 4.99 9.90
CA THR A 67 6.91 4.05 9.59
C THR A 67 7.36 2.59 9.71
N ILE A 68 8.66 2.33 9.81
CA ILE A 68 9.22 0.99 9.96
C ILE A 68 9.05 0.53 11.41
N ASP A 69 8.36 -0.59 11.58
CA ASP A 69 8.22 -1.32 12.84
C ASP A 69 9.31 -2.41 12.90
N PRO A 70 10.36 -2.21 13.71
CA PRO A 70 11.47 -3.17 13.80
C PRO A 70 11.13 -4.44 14.58
N GLU A 71 10.04 -4.44 15.35
CA GLU A 71 9.61 -5.57 16.19
C GLU A 71 8.80 -6.59 15.38
N SER A 72 7.97 -6.10 14.44
CA SER A 72 7.19 -6.94 13.53
C SER A 72 8.06 -7.55 12.43
N LYS A 73 7.85 -8.84 12.14
CA LYS A 73 8.60 -9.61 11.14
C LYS A 73 7.79 -9.87 9.88
N THR A 74 6.56 -10.33 10.02
CA THR A 74 5.71 -10.74 8.89
C THR A 74 4.42 -9.92 8.86
N GLY A 75 3.63 -10.09 7.81
CA GLY A 75 2.31 -9.48 7.72
C GLY A 75 1.33 -9.97 8.81
N GLU A 76 1.58 -11.14 9.39
CA GLU A 76 0.73 -11.71 10.45
C GLU A 76 0.88 -10.98 11.78
N ASP A 77 2.01 -10.29 11.97
CA ASP A 77 2.27 -9.46 13.16
C ASP A 77 1.49 -8.12 13.12
N ILE A 78 0.83 -7.81 12.00
CA ILE A 78 0.07 -6.57 11.83
C ILE A 78 -1.42 -6.83 12.03
N GLU A 79 -2.00 -6.22 13.07
CA GLU A 79 -3.44 -6.22 13.27
C GLU A 79 -4.13 -5.32 12.23
N ILE A 80 -5.13 -5.86 11.53
CA ILE A 80 -5.89 -5.12 10.53
C ILE A 80 -7.18 -4.58 11.13
N GLU A 81 -7.28 -3.25 11.17
CA GLU A 81 -8.45 -2.54 11.66
C GLU A 81 -9.71 -2.92 10.84
N ARG A 82 -10.73 -3.40 11.54
CA ARG A 82 -12.09 -3.57 11.00
C ARG A 82 -12.95 -2.39 11.44
N ARG A 83 -13.53 -1.69 10.47
CA ARG A 83 -14.32 -0.48 10.69
C ARG A 83 -15.81 -0.74 10.60
N PRO A 84 -16.66 0.19 11.10
CA PRO A 84 -18.11 0.05 11.04
C PRO A 84 -18.63 -0.13 9.61
N SER A 85 -19.62 -1.00 9.43
CA SER A 85 -20.23 -1.27 8.12
C SER A 85 -20.97 -0.06 7.53
N SER A 86 -21.36 0.89 8.38
CA SER A 86 -21.96 2.16 7.95
C SER A 86 -21.08 2.96 6.98
N GLU A 87 -19.75 2.84 7.06
CA GLU A 87 -18.84 3.54 6.15
C GLU A 87 -18.85 2.97 4.71
N VAL A 88 -19.35 1.75 4.53
CA VAL A 88 -19.57 1.15 3.20
C VAL A 88 -21.00 1.36 2.74
N LEU A 89 -21.96 1.31 3.67
CA LEU A 89 -23.39 1.39 3.35
C LEU A 89 -23.88 2.84 3.10
N TYR A 90 -23.16 3.86 3.58
CA TYR A 90 -23.56 5.26 3.50
C TYR A 90 -22.45 6.16 2.96
N ILE A 91 -22.83 7.14 2.13
CA ILE A 91 -21.97 8.24 1.70
C ILE A 91 -22.66 9.56 2.03
N SER A 92 -22.01 10.44 2.79
CA SER A 92 -22.57 11.73 3.22
C SER A 92 -23.96 11.61 3.88
N GLY A 93 -24.18 10.56 4.67
CA GLY A 93 -25.45 10.28 5.35
C GLY A 93 -26.53 9.65 4.47
N ILE A 94 -26.27 9.42 3.18
CA ILE A 94 -27.20 8.80 2.24
C ILE A 94 -26.84 7.33 2.08
N ARG A 95 -27.81 6.43 2.29
CA ARG A 95 -27.63 4.99 2.10
C ARG A 95 -27.50 4.67 0.61
N ILE A 96 -26.48 3.91 0.22
CA ILE A 96 -26.19 3.55 -1.18
C ILE A 96 -26.37 2.04 -1.47
N ALA A 97 -26.71 1.25 -0.46
CA ALA A 97 -26.96 -0.18 -0.56
C ALA A 97 -28.38 -0.54 -0.12
N PRO A 98 -28.95 -1.69 -0.56
CA PRO A 98 -30.29 -2.11 -0.16
C PRO A 98 -30.51 -2.11 1.36
N GLU A 99 -31.75 -1.90 1.79
CA GLU A 99 -32.10 -1.98 3.21
C GLU A 99 -31.92 -3.40 3.77
N GLY A 100 -31.52 -3.49 5.04
CA GLY A 100 -31.32 -4.75 5.74
C GLY A 100 -30.04 -5.53 5.42
N VAL A 101 -29.23 -5.09 4.44
CA VAL A 101 -27.90 -5.69 4.17
C VAL A 101 -26.84 -5.11 5.09
N ASP A 102 -25.84 -5.94 5.43
CA ASP A 102 -24.64 -5.56 6.20
C ASP A 102 -23.42 -5.50 5.26
N ALA A 103 -22.31 -4.95 5.75
CA ALA A 103 -21.06 -4.84 4.99
C ALA A 103 -19.83 -5.24 5.82
N ILE A 104 -18.78 -5.67 5.11
CA ILE A 104 -17.46 -5.90 5.69
C ILE A 104 -16.56 -4.74 5.30
N TYR A 105 -15.85 -4.17 6.27
CA TYR A 105 -14.88 -3.13 6.00
C TYR A 105 -13.58 -3.35 6.78
N TYR A 106 -12.55 -3.81 6.08
CA TYR A 106 -11.17 -3.75 6.54
C TYR A 106 -10.53 -2.45 6.02
N ALA A 107 -9.90 -1.68 6.90
CA ALA A 107 -9.35 -0.38 6.56
C ALA A 107 -7.99 -0.45 5.85
N PHE A 108 -7.31 -1.60 5.95
CA PHE A 108 -5.97 -1.84 5.45
C PHE A 108 -5.84 -3.24 4.85
N ASP A 109 -4.82 -3.45 4.03
CA ASP A 109 -4.31 -4.77 3.66
C ASP A 109 -2.78 -4.80 3.82
N VAL A 110 -2.20 -6.01 3.70
CA VAL A 110 -0.75 -6.20 3.76
C VAL A 110 -0.24 -6.66 2.40
N THR A 111 0.70 -5.90 1.85
CA THR A 111 1.43 -6.25 0.62
C THR A 111 2.71 -7.01 0.97
N PRO A 112 2.87 -8.27 0.52
CA PRO A 112 4.10 -9.03 0.73
C PRO A 112 5.31 -8.47 -0.04
N PRO A 113 6.54 -8.62 0.48
CA PRO A 113 7.75 -8.06 -0.15
C PRO A 113 8.01 -8.55 -1.57
N LYS A 114 7.51 -9.73 -1.96
CA LYS A 114 7.65 -10.29 -3.32
C LYS A 114 6.91 -9.51 -4.42
N PHE A 115 6.09 -8.52 -4.04
CA PHE A 115 5.39 -7.61 -4.95
C PHE A 115 5.96 -6.19 -4.91
N ILE A 116 7.00 -5.94 -4.10
CA ILE A 116 7.56 -4.62 -3.89
C ILE A 116 8.90 -4.54 -4.60
N THR A 117 9.07 -3.53 -5.46
CA THR A 117 10.32 -3.28 -6.19
C THR A 117 11.38 -2.68 -5.26
N GLY A 118 10.99 -1.71 -4.44
CA GLY A 118 11.82 -1.08 -3.42
C GLY A 118 10.97 -0.21 -2.51
N ILE A 119 11.51 0.20 -1.35
CA ILE A 119 10.84 1.08 -0.40
C ILE A 119 11.60 2.40 -0.38
N ILE A 120 10.93 3.51 -0.68
CA ILE A 120 11.55 4.84 -0.75
C ILE A 120 11.42 5.51 0.61
N THR A 121 12.55 5.95 1.15
CA THR A 121 12.66 6.63 2.45
C THR A 121 13.53 7.88 2.33
N GLU A 122 13.61 8.69 3.38
CA GLU A 122 14.57 9.80 3.47
C GLU A 122 16.04 9.34 3.54
N ARG A 123 16.30 8.03 3.73
CA ARG A 123 17.63 7.41 3.69
C ARG A 123 17.94 6.73 2.35
N GLY A 124 17.15 7.01 1.31
CA GLY A 124 17.28 6.43 -0.03
C GLY A 124 16.32 5.27 -0.26
N ILE A 125 16.59 4.47 -1.30
CA ILE A 125 15.74 3.36 -1.73
C ILE A 125 16.25 2.05 -1.16
N LEU A 126 15.40 1.35 -0.40
CA LEU A 126 15.68 0.07 0.20
C LEU A 126 15.24 -1.02 -0.77
N TYR A 127 16.20 -1.77 -1.33
CA TYR A 127 15.93 -2.88 -2.25
C TYR A 127 15.95 -4.24 -1.51
N PRO A 128 15.33 -5.29 -2.09
CA PRO A 128 15.53 -6.66 -1.64
C PRO A 128 17.03 -7.07 -1.61
N PRO A 129 17.47 -7.88 -0.64
CA PRO A 129 16.69 -8.43 0.46
C PRO A 129 16.38 -7.39 1.54
N PHE A 130 15.08 -7.15 1.79
CA PHE A 130 14.61 -6.01 2.58
C PHE A 130 15.10 -6.01 4.02
N GLU A 131 15.22 -7.17 4.65
CA GLU A 131 15.71 -7.24 6.04
C GLU A 131 17.12 -6.63 6.19
N LYS A 132 17.99 -6.83 5.19
CA LYS A 132 19.34 -6.24 5.22
C LYS A 132 19.27 -4.72 4.99
N SER A 133 18.59 -4.28 3.93
CA SER A 133 18.53 -2.87 3.57
C SER A 133 17.81 -2.02 4.62
N ILE A 134 16.72 -2.52 5.20
CA ILE A 134 16.00 -1.86 6.30
C ILE A 134 16.86 -1.76 7.56
N ARG A 135 17.56 -2.83 7.96
CA ARG A 135 18.46 -2.77 9.14
C ARG A 135 19.59 -1.77 8.96
N ASN A 136 20.17 -1.71 7.76
CA ASN A 136 21.20 -0.71 7.43
C ASN A 136 20.62 0.70 7.50
N ALA A 137 19.44 0.90 6.91
CA ALA A 137 18.74 2.16 6.94
C ALA A 137 18.49 2.61 8.38
N LEU A 138 17.93 1.77 9.26
CA LEU A 138 17.64 2.12 10.67
C LEU A 138 18.89 2.54 11.47
N ARG A 139 20.05 1.92 11.20
CA ARG A 139 21.33 2.23 11.87
C ARG A 139 21.92 3.59 11.48
N GLY A 140 21.42 4.23 10.43
CA GLY A 140 21.89 5.55 9.99
C GLY A 140 23.26 5.51 9.33
N LEU A 141 23.63 4.38 8.73
CA LEU A 141 24.94 4.22 8.12
C LEU A 141 24.98 4.98 6.78
N ASN A 142 25.71 6.10 6.81
CA ASN A 142 26.48 6.58 5.67
C ASN A 142 27.57 5.53 5.42
N GLU A 143 27.41 4.72 4.38
CA GLU A 143 28.57 4.17 3.66
C GLU A 143 28.94 5.15 2.55
#